data_AF-A0A4V2XW27-F1
#
_entry.id   AF-A0A4V2XW27-F1
#
_cell.length_a   1.000
_cell.length_b   1.000
_cell.length_c   1.000
_cell.angle_alpha   90.00
_cell.angle_beta   90.00
_cell.angle_gamma   90.00
#
_symmetry.space_group_name_H-M   'P 1'
#
loop_
_entity.id
_entity.type
_entity.pdbx_description
1 polymer ?
#
loop_
_entity_poly.entity_id
_entity_poly.type
_entity_poly.pdbx_seq_one_letter_code
_entity_poly.pdbx_strand_id
1 'polypeptide(L)'
;MTMSKSERDDLAKVAKLRARVAKSKVASREAELLAETEELLAASYKFDDEAWADVTRVAQAHVDQAAKEVAERCRELGIPDRFAPSLSIAWYGRGENALASRRAELRKVAQTRIAAAGKQAKLAIDAREAEVLTELIAGGLESSEAKTFLESIPTPEQLMPSVTIAELEADRVTQMRTTTRSRY
;
A
#
# COMPACT_ATOMS: atom_id res chain seq x y z
N MET A 1 29.18 26.03 29.97
CA MET A 1 28.54 25.33 31.10
C MET A 1 28.16 23.94 30.62
N THR A 2 28.67 22.90 31.26
CA THR A 2 28.35 21.51 30.96
C THR A 2 26.98 21.19 31.55
N MET A 3 26.10 20.58 30.76
CA MET A 3 24.74 20.18 31.18
C MET A 3 24.82 19.14 32.30
N SER A 4 24.10 19.37 33.40
CA SER A 4 24.09 18.47 34.54
C SER A 4 23.46 17.12 34.20
N LYS A 5 23.74 16.09 35.02
CA LYS A 5 23.13 14.76 34.84
C LYS A 5 21.60 14.81 34.92
N SER A 6 21.04 15.58 35.86
CA SER A 6 19.59 15.70 36.03
C SER A 6 18.92 16.36 34.82
N GLU A 7 19.54 17.41 34.26
CA GLU A 7 19.03 18.05 33.05
C GLU A 7 19.04 17.09 31.85
N ARG A 8 20.09 16.29 31.70
CA ARG A 8 20.17 15.25 30.65
C ARG A 8 19.09 14.19 30.82
N ASP A 9 18.91 13.69 32.05
CA ASP A 9 17.89 12.68 32.36
C ASP A 9 16.48 13.19 32.07
N ASP A 10 16.19 14.45 32.39
CA ASP A 10 14.89 15.05 32.12
C ASP A 10 14.66 15.33 30.64
N LEU A 11 15.68 15.81 29.91
CA LEU A 11 15.62 15.95 28.45
C LEU A 11 15.41 14.61 27.74
N ALA A 12 16.08 13.55 28.20
CA ALA A 12 15.88 12.20 27.67
C ALA A 12 14.44 11.70 27.87
N LYS A 13 13.84 11.97 29.03
CA LYS A 13 12.41 11.66 29.28
C LYS A 13 11.49 12.43 28.33
N VAL A 14 11.76 13.73 28.14
CA VAL A 14 10.96 14.58 27.24
C VAL A 14 11.08 14.10 25.80
N ALA A 15 12.29 13.75 25.33
CA ALA A 15 12.51 13.22 24.00
C ALA A 15 11.66 11.96 23.75
N LYS A 16 11.70 10.99 24.68
CA LYS A 16 10.90 9.76 24.63
C LYS A 16 9.40 10.02 24.62
N LEU A 17 8.93 10.94 25.47
CA LEU A 17 7.52 11.32 25.52
C LEU A 17 7.07 11.94 24.19
N ARG A 18 7.86 12.85 23.62
CA ARG A 18 7.54 13.51 22.34
C ARG A 18 7.52 12.53 21.19
N ALA A 19 8.48 11.60 21.13
CA ALA A 19 8.51 10.55 20.12
C ALA A 19 7.28 9.64 20.19
N ARG A 20 6.87 9.22 21.41
CA ARG A 20 5.63 8.46 21.61
C ARG A 20 4.41 9.22 21.11
N VAL A 21 4.25 10.48 21.50
CA VAL A 21 3.12 11.32 21.04
C VAL A 21 3.13 11.49 19.53
N ALA A 22 4.29 11.74 18.93
CA ALA A 22 4.43 11.89 17.49
C ALA A 22 4.01 10.61 16.74
N LYS A 23 4.40 9.42 17.22
CA LYS A 23 3.96 8.14 16.64
C LYS A 23 2.44 7.95 16.73
N SER A 24 1.81 8.33 17.85
CA SER A 24 0.35 8.32 17.96
C SER A 24 -0.32 9.29 16.99
N LYS A 25 0.29 10.47 16.76
CA LYS A 25 -0.21 11.43 15.75
C LYS A 25 -0.10 10.88 14.33
N VAL A 26 0.94 10.10 14.01
CA VAL A 26 1.02 9.40 12.72
C VAL A 26 -0.17 8.45 12.56
N ALA A 27 -0.52 7.68 13.60
CA ALA A 27 -1.67 6.78 13.54
C ALA A 27 -3.01 7.52 13.35
N SER A 28 -3.20 8.67 14.03
CA SER A 28 -4.35 9.55 13.79
C SER A 28 -4.41 10.00 12.35
N ARG A 29 -3.28 10.47 11.80
CA ARG A 29 -3.21 10.96 10.42
C ARG A 29 -3.44 9.86 9.39
N GLU A 30 -2.95 8.64 9.63
CA GLU A 30 -3.25 7.48 8.79
C GLU A 30 -4.78 7.25 8.69
N ALA A 31 -5.49 7.34 9.82
CA ALA A 31 -6.94 7.17 9.86
C ALA A 31 -7.69 8.32 9.15
N GLU A 32 -7.25 9.57 9.36
CA GLU A 32 -7.80 10.74 8.67
C GLU A 32 -7.64 10.63 7.15
N LEU A 33 -6.44 10.29 6.67
CA LEU A 33 -6.15 10.13 5.23
C LEU A 33 -7.00 9.00 4.61
N LEU A 34 -7.26 7.94 5.35
CA LEU A 34 -8.13 6.86 4.88
C LEU A 34 -9.58 7.36 4.78
N ALA A 35 -10.08 8.09 5.78
CA ALA A 35 -11.41 8.69 5.74
C ALA A 35 -11.56 9.69 4.57
N GLU A 36 -10.59 10.59 4.39
CA GLU A 36 -10.53 11.52 3.25
C GLU A 36 -10.57 10.75 1.90
N THR A 37 -9.87 9.62 1.81
CA THR A 37 -9.91 8.77 0.61
C THR A 37 -11.30 8.16 0.38
N GLU A 38 -11.95 7.67 1.43
CA GLU A 38 -13.31 7.12 1.32
C GLU A 38 -14.31 8.19 0.88
N GLU A 39 -14.18 9.43 1.38
CA GLU A 39 -15.01 10.56 0.95
C GLU A 39 -14.79 10.89 -0.53
N LEU A 40 -13.54 10.91 -0.99
CA LEU A 40 -13.20 11.13 -2.41
C LEU A 40 -13.76 10.02 -3.31
N LEU A 41 -13.65 8.75 -2.88
CA LEU A 41 -14.26 7.62 -3.58
C LEU A 41 -15.78 7.71 -3.57
N ALA A 42 -16.40 8.07 -2.44
CA ALA A 42 -17.84 8.25 -2.39
C ALA A 42 -18.28 9.37 -3.34
N ALA A 43 -17.63 10.53 -3.32
CA ALA A 43 -17.96 11.66 -4.19
C ALA A 43 -17.79 11.33 -5.68
N SER A 44 -16.70 10.66 -6.05
CA SER A 44 -16.40 10.33 -7.45
C SER A 44 -17.36 9.29 -8.04
N TYR A 45 -17.90 8.39 -7.21
CA TYR A 45 -18.77 7.30 -7.65
C TYR A 45 -20.25 7.50 -7.27
N LYS A 46 -20.62 8.65 -6.68
CA LYS A 46 -22.02 9.01 -6.39
C LYS A 46 -22.81 9.40 -7.64
N PHE A 47 -22.13 9.72 -8.74
CA PHE A 47 -22.75 10.27 -9.95
C PHE A 47 -23.51 9.22 -10.81
N ASP A 48 -23.45 7.92 -10.50
CA ASP A 48 -23.68 6.92 -11.55
C ASP A 48 -24.29 5.59 -11.06
N ASP A 49 -25.33 5.65 -10.23
CA ASP A 49 -26.21 4.49 -10.01
C ASP A 49 -27.50 4.65 -10.83
N GLU A 50 -28.26 5.71 -10.58
CA GLU A 50 -29.54 5.96 -11.25
C GLU A 50 -29.40 6.23 -12.76
N ALA A 51 -28.37 6.95 -13.19
CA ALA A 51 -28.13 7.21 -14.62
C ALA A 51 -27.78 5.92 -15.37
N TRP A 52 -27.01 5.01 -14.77
CA TRP A 52 -26.71 3.71 -15.37
C TRP A 52 -27.92 2.79 -15.38
N ALA A 53 -28.71 2.78 -14.31
CA ALA A 53 -29.96 2.05 -14.27
C ALA A 53 -30.93 2.54 -15.35
N ASP A 54 -31.04 3.86 -15.55
CA ASP A 54 -31.88 4.46 -16.57
C ASP A 54 -31.41 4.13 -17.99
N VAL A 55 -30.12 4.34 -18.28
CA VAL A 55 -29.55 4.00 -19.59
C VAL A 55 -29.65 2.50 -19.88
N THR A 56 -29.42 1.64 -18.88
CA THR A 56 -29.59 0.18 -19.02
C THR A 56 -31.04 -0.16 -19.32
N ARG A 57 -32.00 0.44 -18.61
CA ARG A 57 -33.43 0.23 -18.82
C ARG A 57 -33.85 0.66 -20.23
N VAL A 58 -33.40 1.84 -20.68
CA VAL A 58 -33.71 2.36 -22.03
C VAL A 58 -33.10 1.45 -23.09
N ALA A 59 -31.83 1.09 -22.96
CA ALA A 59 -31.15 0.24 -23.93
C ALA A 59 -31.76 -1.17 -23.98
N GLN A 60 -32.11 -1.76 -22.83
CA GLN A 60 -32.79 -3.05 -22.76
C GLN A 60 -34.15 -3.01 -23.47
N ALA A 61 -34.94 -1.94 -23.30
CA ALA A 61 -36.22 -1.79 -23.99
C ALA A 61 -36.05 -1.80 -25.53
N HIS A 62 -34.99 -1.16 -26.05
CA HIS A 62 -34.67 -1.20 -27.48
C HIS A 62 -34.23 -2.59 -27.95
N VAL A 63 -33.42 -3.31 -27.16
CA VAL A 63 -33.02 -4.69 -27.46
C VAL A 63 -34.21 -5.63 -27.46
N ASP A 64 -35.12 -5.51 -26.50
CA ASP A 64 -36.33 -6.32 -26.42
C ASP A 64 -37.25 -6.09 -27.63
N GLN A 65 -37.36 -4.83 -28.07
CA GLN A 65 -38.13 -4.49 -29.25
C GLN A 65 -37.49 -5.07 -30.52
N ALA A 66 -36.19 -4.89 -30.71
CA ALA A 66 -35.45 -5.46 -31.84
C ALA A 66 -35.51 -7.01 -31.83
N ALA A 67 -35.46 -7.63 -30.65
CA ALA A 67 -35.56 -9.09 -30.52
C ALA A 67 -36.94 -9.60 -30.99
N LYS A 68 -38.03 -8.87 -30.71
CA LYS A 68 -39.37 -9.20 -31.21
C LYS A 68 -39.45 -9.12 -32.73
N GLU A 69 -38.89 -8.06 -33.33
CA GLU A 69 -38.87 -7.84 -34.78
C GLU A 69 -38.05 -8.94 -35.49
N VAL A 70 -36.89 -9.29 -34.95
CA VAL A 70 -36.06 -10.38 -35.47
C VAL A 70 -36.78 -11.72 -35.36
N ALA A 71 -37.45 -12.00 -34.24
CA ALA A 71 -38.22 -13.22 -34.05
C ALA A 71 -39.40 -13.32 -35.04
N GLU A 72 -40.11 -12.22 -35.28
CA GLU A 72 -41.17 -12.15 -36.28
C GLU A 72 -40.63 -12.41 -37.68
N ARG A 73 -39.51 -11.78 -38.04
CA ARG A 73 -38.87 -12.01 -39.33
C ARG A 73 -38.41 -13.46 -39.51
N CYS A 74 -37.92 -14.10 -38.46
CA CYS A 74 -37.56 -15.53 -38.50
C CYS A 74 -38.78 -16.42 -38.76
N ARG A 75 -39.91 -16.13 -38.11
CA ARG A 75 -41.18 -16.86 -38.34
C ARG A 75 -41.66 -16.71 -39.78
N GLU A 76 -41.62 -15.50 -40.34
CA GLU A 76 -41.98 -15.25 -41.75
C GLU A 76 -41.10 -16.03 -42.73
N LEU A 77 -39.83 -16.22 -42.40
CA LEU A 77 -38.87 -16.98 -43.21
C LEU A 77 -38.94 -18.50 -42.96
N GLY A 78 -39.83 -18.96 -42.09
CA GLY A 78 -39.96 -20.38 -41.73
C GLY A 78 -38.80 -20.91 -40.89
N ILE A 79 -38.02 -20.04 -40.26
CA ILE A 79 -36.95 -20.42 -39.34
C ILE A 79 -37.58 -20.80 -37.99
N PRO A 80 -37.44 -22.06 -37.53
CA PRO A 80 -37.95 -22.45 -36.22
C PRO A 80 -37.31 -21.64 -35.09
N ASP A 81 -38.08 -21.33 -34.03
CA ASP A 81 -37.62 -20.50 -32.90
C ASP A 81 -36.30 -20.96 -32.27
N ARG A 82 -36.05 -22.27 -32.22
CA ARG A 82 -34.78 -22.84 -31.71
C ARG A 82 -33.54 -22.45 -32.51
N PHE A 83 -33.71 -21.96 -33.73
CA PHE A 83 -32.66 -21.49 -34.63
C PHE A 83 -32.71 -19.97 -34.83
N ALA A 84 -33.66 -19.27 -34.19
CA ALA A 84 -33.71 -17.82 -34.23
C ALA A 84 -32.55 -17.23 -33.40
N PRO A 85 -31.89 -16.17 -33.88
CA PRO A 85 -30.83 -15.51 -33.13
C PRO A 85 -31.41 -14.75 -31.93
N SER A 86 -30.67 -14.75 -30.82
CA SER A 86 -30.99 -13.93 -29.64
C SER A 86 -30.20 -12.62 -29.66
N LEU A 87 -30.83 -11.53 -29.23
CA LEU A 87 -30.17 -10.25 -28.99
C LEU A 87 -30.04 -10.01 -27.47
N SER A 88 -28.89 -9.48 -27.06
CA SER A 88 -28.65 -9.07 -25.68
C SER A 88 -27.73 -7.84 -25.65
N ILE A 89 -27.83 -7.06 -24.57
CA ILE A 89 -26.90 -5.97 -24.28
C ILE A 89 -26.05 -6.34 -23.06
N ALA A 90 -24.76 -6.01 -23.14
CA ALA A 90 -23.84 -6.10 -22.03
C ALA A 90 -22.92 -4.89 -22.03
N TRP A 91 -22.63 -4.36 -20.84
CA TRP A 91 -21.66 -3.28 -20.67
C TRP A 91 -20.23 -3.82 -20.68
N TYR A 92 -19.35 -3.23 -21.48
CA TYR A 92 -17.91 -3.49 -21.39
C TYR A 92 -17.43 -3.07 -19.99
N GLY A 93 -17.01 -4.03 -19.17
CA GLY A 93 -16.66 -3.81 -17.76
C GLY A 93 -17.71 -4.22 -16.72
N ARG A 94 -18.89 -4.75 -17.08
CA ARG A 94 -19.96 -5.10 -16.10
C ARG A 94 -20.61 -3.89 -15.39
N GLY A 95 -20.47 -2.67 -15.91
CA GLY A 95 -21.16 -1.47 -15.40
C GLY A 95 -20.82 -1.16 -13.94
N GLU A 96 -21.84 -1.05 -13.08
CA GLU A 96 -21.72 -0.81 -11.63
C GLU A 96 -20.75 -1.79 -10.94
N ASN A 97 -20.68 -3.04 -11.41
CA ASN A 97 -19.75 -4.04 -10.85
C ASN A 97 -18.28 -3.73 -11.18
N ALA A 98 -17.97 -3.13 -12.35
CA ALA A 98 -16.63 -2.59 -12.59
C ALA A 98 -16.32 -1.45 -11.65
N LEU A 99 -17.29 -0.56 -11.42
CA LEU A 99 -17.11 0.57 -10.51
C LEU A 99 -16.88 0.07 -9.07
N ALA A 100 -17.63 -0.93 -8.61
CA ALA A 100 -17.43 -1.57 -7.31
C ALA A 100 -16.06 -2.24 -7.19
N SER A 101 -15.66 -3.05 -8.18
CA SER A 101 -14.33 -3.67 -8.24
C SER A 101 -13.22 -2.61 -8.24
N ARG A 102 -13.39 -1.55 -9.04
CA ARG A 102 -12.42 -0.46 -9.15
C ARG A 102 -12.31 0.35 -7.86
N ARG A 103 -13.42 0.65 -7.19
CA ARG A 103 -13.42 1.27 -5.85
C ARG A 103 -12.65 0.43 -4.85
N ALA A 104 -12.88 -0.89 -4.83
CA ALA A 104 -12.18 -1.80 -3.93
C ALA A 104 -10.67 -1.85 -4.22
N GLU A 105 -10.28 -1.87 -5.48
CA GLU A 105 -8.87 -1.76 -5.90
C GLU A 105 -8.24 -0.45 -5.42
N LEU A 106 -8.88 0.69 -5.69
CA LEU A 106 -8.38 2.01 -5.30
C LEU A 106 -8.26 2.15 -3.78
N ARG A 107 -9.25 1.66 -3.02
CA ARG A 107 -9.20 1.58 -1.56
C ARG A 107 -7.99 0.78 -1.09
N LYS A 108 -7.74 -0.40 -1.66
CA LYS A 108 -6.60 -1.25 -1.30
C LYS A 108 -5.27 -0.57 -1.61
N VAL A 109 -5.16 0.12 -2.76
CA VAL A 109 -3.98 0.90 -3.13
C VAL A 109 -3.74 2.03 -2.11
N ALA A 110 -4.78 2.77 -1.74
CA ALA A 110 -4.68 3.84 -0.76
C ALA A 110 -4.25 3.34 0.61
N GLN A 111 -4.89 2.29 1.13
CA GLN A 111 -4.50 1.63 2.39
C GLN A 111 -3.03 1.21 2.38
N THR A 112 -2.57 0.60 1.30
CA THR A 112 -1.17 0.14 1.17
C THR A 112 -0.20 1.33 1.20
N ARG A 113 -0.51 2.41 0.46
CA ARG A 113 0.32 3.61 0.40
C ARG A 113 0.36 4.36 1.73
N ILE A 114 -0.80 4.55 2.37
CA ILE A 114 -0.91 5.21 3.67
C ILE A 114 -0.12 4.42 4.73
N ALA A 115 -0.29 3.09 4.78
CA ALA A 115 0.43 2.25 5.74
C ALA A 115 1.95 2.26 5.50
N ALA A 116 2.40 2.27 4.24
CA ALA A 116 3.82 2.41 3.93
C ALA A 116 4.37 3.78 4.37
N ALA A 117 3.65 4.86 4.06
CA ALA A 117 4.03 6.21 4.48
C ALA A 117 4.07 6.37 6.00
N GLY A 118 3.10 5.83 6.72
CA GLY A 118 3.08 5.89 8.18
C GLY A 118 4.16 5.04 8.85
N LYS A 119 4.53 3.88 8.27
CA LYS A 119 5.71 3.13 8.72
C LYS A 119 7.00 3.95 8.55
N GLN A 120 7.18 4.59 7.40
CA GLN A 120 8.33 5.45 7.14
C GLN A 120 8.38 6.65 8.11
N ALA A 121 7.24 7.30 8.36
CA ALA A 121 7.17 8.41 9.31
C ALA A 121 7.49 7.97 10.75
N LYS A 122 6.98 6.82 11.20
CA LYS A 122 7.30 6.26 12.52
C LYS A 122 8.79 5.93 12.64
N LEU A 123 9.39 5.33 11.60
CA LEU A 123 10.82 5.05 11.55
C LEU A 123 11.65 6.34 11.63
N ALA A 124 11.27 7.40 10.91
CA ALA A 124 11.96 8.69 10.99
C ALA A 124 11.88 9.31 12.40
N ILE A 125 10.76 9.15 13.09
CA ILE A 125 10.60 9.58 14.49
C ILE A 125 11.53 8.77 15.41
N ASP A 126 11.57 7.45 15.25
CA ASP A 126 12.43 6.57 16.05
C ASP A 126 13.91 6.85 15.83
N ALA A 127 14.32 7.08 14.57
CA ALA A 127 15.68 7.48 14.23
C ALA A 127 16.07 8.80 14.90
N ARG A 128 15.20 9.81 14.83
CA ARG A 128 15.47 11.10 15.48
C ARG A 128 15.48 11.01 17.00
N GLU A 129 14.62 10.17 17.59
CA GLU A 129 14.64 9.88 19.03
C GLU A 129 15.98 9.28 19.44
N ALA A 130 16.46 8.28 18.70
CA ALA A 130 17.74 7.62 18.97
C ALA A 130 18.93 8.60 18.85
N GLU A 131 18.95 9.45 17.83
CA GLU A 131 19.98 10.50 17.66
C GLU A 131 20.01 11.45 18.86
N VAL A 132 18.86 12.01 19.24
CA VAL A 132 18.77 12.97 20.36
C VAL A 132 19.21 12.32 21.67
N LEU A 133 18.79 11.08 21.94
CA LEU A 133 19.22 10.36 23.14
C LEU A 133 20.72 10.08 23.12
N THR A 134 21.27 9.75 21.95
CA THR A 134 22.71 9.52 21.77
C THR A 134 23.50 10.80 22.02
N GLU A 135 23.08 11.93 21.46
CA GLU A 135 23.70 13.25 21.69
C GLU A 135 23.70 13.64 23.18
N LEU A 136 22.55 13.45 23.86
CA LEU A 136 22.41 13.75 25.28
C LEU A 136 23.33 12.88 26.15
N ILE A 137 23.45 11.60 25.84
CA ILE A 137 24.29 10.66 26.59
C ILE A 137 25.77 10.94 26.30
N ALA A 138 26.16 11.02 25.03
CA ALA A 138 27.54 11.26 24.59
C ALA A 138 28.12 12.55 25.16
N GLY A 139 27.30 13.61 25.23
CA GLY A 139 27.68 14.92 25.77
C GLY A 139 28.07 14.94 27.24
N GLY A 140 27.86 13.86 28.00
CA GLY A 140 28.41 13.73 29.34
C GLY A 140 29.00 12.36 29.65
N LEU A 141 29.59 11.71 28.64
CA LEU A 141 30.56 10.64 28.82
C LEU A 141 31.94 11.25 29.09
N GLU A 142 32.52 10.94 30.24
CA GLU A 142 33.85 11.44 30.63
C GLU A 142 34.96 10.41 30.36
N SER A 143 34.66 9.11 30.50
CA SER A 143 35.65 8.05 30.27
C SER A 143 35.83 7.71 28.79
N SER A 144 37.08 7.40 28.42
CA SER A 144 37.45 6.89 27.09
C SER A 144 36.78 5.55 26.77
N GLU A 145 36.65 4.69 27.77
CA GLU A 145 36.00 3.38 27.63
C GLU A 145 34.53 3.53 27.25
N ALA A 146 33.81 4.49 27.85
CA ALA A 146 32.39 4.69 27.55
C ALA A 146 32.15 5.28 26.15
N LYS A 147 33.05 6.16 25.68
CA LYS A 147 33.00 6.70 24.31
C LYS A 147 33.27 5.61 23.28
N THR A 148 34.30 4.80 23.51
CA THR A 148 34.65 3.66 22.64
C THR A 148 33.51 2.64 22.56
N PHE A 149 32.83 2.38 23.68
CA PHE A 149 31.69 1.49 23.70
C PHE A 149 30.55 2.03 22.82
N LEU A 150 30.22 3.32 22.92
CA LEU A 150 29.17 3.94 22.11
C LEU A 150 29.47 3.85 20.61
N GLU A 151 30.73 4.04 20.21
CA GLU A 151 31.18 3.95 18.81
C GLU A 151 31.18 2.51 18.26
N SER A 152 31.15 1.49 19.13
CA SER A 152 31.16 0.08 18.71
C SER A 152 29.77 -0.47 18.33
N ILE A 153 28.71 0.31 18.50
CA ILE A 153 27.34 -0.10 18.13
C ILE A 153 27.21 -0.14 16.60
N PRO A 154 26.90 -1.31 15.99
CA PRO A 154 26.86 -1.45 14.55
C PRO A 154 25.62 -0.79 13.93
N THR A 155 25.78 -0.25 12.72
CA THR A 155 24.65 0.33 11.96
C THR A 155 23.88 -0.75 11.18
N PRO A 156 22.61 -0.50 10.80
CA PRO A 156 21.86 -1.41 9.96
C PRO A 156 22.57 -1.77 8.66
N GLU A 157 23.28 -0.83 8.03
CA GLU A 157 24.04 -1.05 6.78
C GLU A 157 25.24 -1.97 7.00
N GLN A 158 25.87 -1.91 8.18
CA GLN A 158 26.94 -2.84 8.56
C GLN A 158 26.42 -4.25 8.83
N LEU A 159 25.21 -4.37 9.35
CA LEU A 159 24.55 -5.66 9.61
C LEU A 159 23.86 -6.24 8.36
N MET A 160 23.53 -5.39 7.39
CA MET A 160 22.86 -5.72 6.15
C MET A 160 23.55 -5.04 4.95
N PRO A 161 24.75 -5.50 4.56
CA PRO A 161 25.45 -4.94 3.42
C PRO A 161 24.62 -5.11 2.14
N SER A 162 24.69 -4.12 1.25
CA SER A 162 23.99 -4.16 -0.03
C SER A 162 24.54 -5.31 -0.88
N VAL A 163 23.68 -6.25 -1.25
CA VAL A 163 24.06 -7.36 -2.13
C VAL A 163 24.30 -6.82 -3.54
N THR A 164 25.51 -7.02 -4.05
CA THR A 164 25.88 -6.66 -5.43
C THR A 164 25.61 -7.82 -6.39
N ILE A 165 25.43 -7.51 -7.68
CA ILE A 165 25.26 -8.53 -8.72
C ILE A 165 26.48 -9.46 -8.80
N ALA A 166 27.68 -8.92 -8.62
CA ALA A 166 28.92 -9.69 -8.64
C ALA A 166 28.98 -10.75 -7.50
N GLU A 167 28.46 -10.43 -6.32
CA GLU A 167 28.37 -11.37 -5.19
C GLU A 167 27.35 -12.48 -5.46
N LEU A 168 26.20 -12.14 -6.06
CA LEU A 168 25.19 -13.12 -6.45
C LEU A 168 25.72 -14.10 -7.51
N GLU A 169 26.52 -13.63 -8.46
CA GLU A 169 27.15 -14.46 -9.47
C GLU A 169 28.27 -15.35 -8.89
N ALA A 170 29.06 -14.82 -7.95
CA ALA A 170 30.09 -15.58 -7.23
C ALA A 170 29.50 -16.71 -6.35
N ASP A 171 28.39 -16.44 -5.66
CA ASP A 171 27.65 -17.45 -4.89
C ASP A 171 27.07 -18.54 -5.78
N ARG A 172 26.58 -18.17 -6.97
CA ARG A 172 26.06 -19.13 -7.95
C ARG A 172 27.14 -20.07 -8.48
N VAL A 173 28.35 -19.55 -8.75
CA VAL A 173 29.52 -20.36 -9.16
C VAL A 173 29.98 -21.29 -8.04
N THR A 174 29.93 -20.82 -6.78
CA THR A 174 30.30 -21.61 -5.60
C THR A 174 29.30 -22.74 -5.34
N GLN A 175 27.99 -22.47 -5.46
CA GLN A 175 26.93 -23.48 -5.35
C GLN A 175 26.98 -24.55 -6.47
N MET A 176 27.33 -24.16 -7.70
CA MET A 176 27.54 -25.13 -8.80
C MET A 176 28.76 -26.03 -8.54
N ARG A 177 29.82 -25.50 -7.92
CA ARG A 177 31.01 -26.28 -7.56
C ARG A 177 30.77 -27.28 -6.43
N THR A 178 29.95 -26.93 -5.43
CA THR A 178 29.61 -27.84 -4.32
C THR A 178 28.60 -28.92 -4.72
N THR A 179 27.62 -28.60 -5.57
CA THR A 179 26.68 -29.60 -6.11
C THR A 179 27.35 -30.60 -7.07
N THR A 180 28.42 -30.19 -7.75
CA THR A 180 29.20 -31.10 -8.62
C THR A 180 30.10 -32.04 -7.81
N ARG A 181 30.59 -31.61 -6.63
CA ARG A 181 31.46 -32.41 -5.74
C ARG A 181 30.72 -33.43 -4.86
N SER A 182 29.41 -33.26 -4.68
CA SER A 182 28.54 -34.18 -3.90
C SER A 182 27.99 -35.36 -4.72
N ARG A 183 28.35 -35.45 -6.01
CA ARG A 183 27.89 -36.50 -6.95
C ARG A 183 28.93 -37.58 -7.28
N TYR A 184 29.97 -37.74 -6.45
CA TYR A 184 30.95 -38.82 -6.57
C TYR A 184 31.17 -39.50 -5.22
#